data_AF-A0A918HB82-F1
#
_entry.id   AF-A0A918HB82-F1
#
_cell.length_a   1.000
_cell.length_b   1.000
_cell.length_c   1.000
_cell.angle_alpha   90.00
_cell.angle_beta   90.00
_cell.angle_gamma   90.00
#
_symmetry.space_group_name_H-M   'P 1'
#
loop_
_entity.id
_entity.type
_entity.pdbx_description
1 polymer ?
#
loop_
_entity_poly.entity_id
_entity_poly.type
_entity_poly.pdbx_seq_one_letter_code
_entity_poly.pdbx_strand_id
1 'polypeptide(L)'
;MVLVPALVVPLKLLLDRQGPLTEATGYYPSGHTATALIAYGGAALLVARRWAMPAAVALTAATGAGLVLRGYHWPLDVLASVFLFSAVLLLSSVGMRRRSG
;
A
#
# COMPACT_ATOMS: atom_id res chain seq x y z
N MET A 1 1.80 10.79 -1.97
CA MET A 1 0.36 10.50 -1.80
C MET A 1 -0.40 10.42 -3.10
N VAL A 2 -0.25 11.37 -4.03
CA VAL A 2 -1.01 11.39 -5.31
C VAL A 2 -0.88 10.12 -6.16
N LEU A 3 0.28 9.44 -6.13
CA LEU A 3 0.47 8.18 -6.87
C LEU A 3 -0.45 7.04 -6.42
N VAL A 4 -0.95 7.06 -5.18
CA VAL A 4 -1.86 6.03 -4.68
C VAL A 4 -3.18 6.02 -5.46
N PRO A 5 -3.99 7.10 -5.46
CA PRO A 5 -5.22 7.11 -6.25
C PRO A 5 -4.94 7.03 -7.76
N ALA A 6 -3.85 7.64 -8.26
CA ALA A 6 -3.51 7.60 -9.68
C ALA A 6 -3.26 6.20 -10.23
N LEU A 7 -2.76 5.26 -9.41
CA LEU A 7 -2.56 3.86 -9.79
C LEU A 7 -3.74 2.98 -9.39
N VAL A 8 -4.29 3.16 -8.19
CA VAL A 8 -5.36 2.30 -7.66
C VAL A 8 -6.68 2.51 -8.43
N VAL A 9 -7.08 3.76 -8.71
CA VAL A 9 -8.38 4.03 -9.34
C VAL A 9 -8.48 3.41 -10.74
N PRO A 10 -7.51 3.61 -11.66
CA PRO A 10 -7.60 2.97 -12.98
C PRO A 10 -7.62 1.45 -12.92
N LEU A 11 -6.80 0.84 -12.04
CA LEU A 11 -6.77 -0.62 -11.89
C LEU A 11 -8.09 -1.17 -11.35
N LYS A 12 -8.73 -0.46 -10.40
CA LYS A 12 -10.05 -0.83 -9.87
C LYS A 12 -11.11 -0.79 -10.95
N LEU A 13 -11.14 0.28 -11.76
CA LEU A 13 -12.09 0.43 -12.85
C LEU A 13 -11.86 -0.61 -13.96
N LEU A 14 -10.61 -0.97 -14.22
CA LEU A 14 -10.27 -1.93 -15.27
C LEU A 14 -10.61 -3.38 -14.89
N LEU A 15 -10.33 -3.77 -13.65
CA LEU A 15 -10.45 -5.16 -13.21
C LEU A 15 -11.79 -5.47 -12.56
N ASP A 16 -12.49 -4.43 -12.09
CA ASP A 16 -13.84 -4.49 -11.52
C ASP A 16 -14.05 -5.66 -10.53
N ARG A 17 -13.00 -5.98 -9.77
CA ARG A 17 -12.98 -7.20 -8.95
C ARG A 17 -14.00 -7.09 -7.82
N GLN A 18 -14.89 -8.09 -7.71
CA GLN A 18 -15.85 -8.21 -6.63
C GLN A 18 -15.18 -8.44 -5.26
N GLY A 19 -15.77 -7.85 -4.21
CA GLY A 19 -15.35 -8.04 -2.82
C GLY A 19 -15.68 -9.42 -2.24
N PRO A 20 -15.06 -9.83 -1.12
CA PRO A 20 -15.27 -11.17 -0.53
C PRO A 20 -16.67 -11.43 0.03
N LEU A 21 -17.30 -10.43 0.66
CA LEU A 21 -18.58 -10.55 1.38
C LEU A 21 -19.60 -9.49 0.93
N THR A 22 -19.53 -9.07 -0.33
CA THR A 22 -20.40 -8.03 -0.89
C THR A 22 -20.51 -8.16 -2.41
N GLU A 23 -21.59 -7.61 -2.97
CA GLU A 23 -21.79 -7.45 -4.42
C GLU A 23 -21.03 -6.25 -4.99
N ALA A 24 -20.43 -5.40 -4.15
CA ALA A 24 -19.64 -4.27 -4.61
C ALA A 24 -18.36 -4.72 -5.33
N THR A 25 -17.97 -3.96 -6.35
CA THR A 25 -16.77 -4.21 -7.17
C THR A 25 -15.67 -3.18 -6.93
N GLY A 26 -14.56 -3.28 -7.66
CA GLY A 26 -13.41 -2.39 -7.52
C GLY A 26 -12.56 -2.66 -6.27
N TYR A 27 -12.43 -3.93 -5.86
CA TYR A 27 -11.64 -4.31 -4.68
C TYR A 27 -10.14 -4.48 -4.96
N TYR A 28 -9.74 -4.68 -6.23
CA TYR A 28 -8.34 -4.85 -6.59
C TYR A 28 -7.74 -3.62 -7.27
N PRO A 29 -6.56 -3.14 -6.84
CA PRO A 29 -5.83 -3.50 -5.62
C PRO A 29 -6.38 -2.77 -4.37
N SER A 30 -5.98 -3.22 -3.17
CA SER A 30 -6.37 -2.61 -1.88
C SER A 30 -5.81 -1.18 -1.70
N GLY A 31 -6.70 -0.18 -1.78
CA GLY A 31 -6.33 1.23 -1.54
C GLY A 31 -5.88 1.52 -0.10
N HIS A 32 -6.45 0.84 0.89
CA HIS A 32 -6.07 0.98 2.30
C HIS A 32 -4.63 0.50 2.54
N THR A 33 -4.29 -0.68 1.98
CA THR A 33 -2.93 -1.22 2.07
C THR A 33 -1.94 -0.33 1.34
N ALA A 34 -2.28 0.16 0.15
CA ALA A 34 -1.45 1.09 -0.62
C ALA A 34 -1.17 2.41 0.15
N THR A 35 -2.21 2.98 0.76
CA THR A 35 -2.11 4.22 1.55
C THR A 35 -1.24 3.99 2.79
N ALA A 36 -1.49 2.93 3.56
CA ALA A 36 -0.71 2.59 4.74
C ALA A 36 0.77 2.42 4.41
N LEU A 37 1.09 1.69 3.34
CA LEU A 37 2.47 1.45 2.90
C LEU A 37 3.18 2.76 2.58
N ILE A 38 2.58 3.61 1.74
CA ILE A 38 3.23 4.86 1.31
C ILE A 38 3.27 5.88 2.45
N ALA A 39 2.27 5.91 3.33
CA ALA A 39 2.23 6.83 4.48
C ALA A 39 3.26 6.45 5.53
N TYR A 40 3.20 5.22 6.04
CA TYR A 40 4.13 4.77 7.07
C TYR A 40 5.55 4.63 6.52
N GLY A 41 5.71 4.08 5.32
CA GLY A 41 7.02 3.95 4.67
C GLY A 41 7.65 5.30 4.36
N GLY A 42 6.86 6.25 3.83
CA GLY A 42 7.32 7.63 3.60
C GLY A 42 7.71 8.32 4.91
N ALA A 43 6.90 8.20 5.96
CA ALA A 43 7.24 8.71 7.29
C ALA A 43 8.52 8.08 7.83
N ALA A 44 8.71 6.76 7.66
CA ALA A 44 9.93 6.08 8.10
C ALA A 44 11.18 6.57 7.37
N LEU A 45 11.09 6.85 6.07
CA LEU A 45 12.18 7.46 5.29
C LEU A 45 12.52 8.86 5.79
N LEU A 46 11.52 9.67 6.15
CA LEU A 46 11.71 11.03 6.67
C LEU A 46 12.28 11.04 8.10
N VAL A 47 11.80 10.15 8.96
CA VAL A 47 12.27 10.01 10.34
C VAL A 47 13.71 9.48 10.40
N ALA A 48 14.11 8.64 9.43
CA ALA A 48 15.47 8.11 9.27
C ALA A 48 16.04 7.40 10.52
N ARG A 49 15.17 6.81 11.37
CA ARG A 49 15.57 6.03 12.55
C ARG A 49 15.51 4.53 12.24
N ARG A 50 16.45 3.75 12.80
CA ARG A 50 16.55 2.30 12.59
C ARG A 50 15.27 1.49 12.87
N TRP A 51 14.42 1.96 13.77
CA TRP A 51 13.17 1.28 14.15
C TRP A 51 11.97 1.69 13.28
N ALA A 52 12.08 2.80 12.53
CA ALA A 52 10.93 3.39 11.84
C ALA A 52 10.46 2.51 10.68
N MET A 53 11.38 1.92 9.90
CA MET A 53 11.00 1.04 8.79
C MET A 53 10.36 -0.27 9.27
N PRO A 54 10.91 -0.99 10.27
CA PRO A 54 10.22 -2.13 10.88
C PRO A 54 8.82 -1.78 11.40
N ALA A 55 8.66 -0.63 12.07
CA ALA A 55 7.34 -0.18 12.54
C ALA A 55 6.37 0.08 11.37
N ALA A 56 6.84 0.72 10.30
CA ALA A 56 6.03 0.96 9.10
C ALA A 56 5.55 -0.34 8.45
N VAL A 57 6.43 -1.34 8.35
CA VAL A 57 6.08 -2.67 7.85
C VAL A 57 5.04 -3.33 8.75
N ALA A 58 5.23 -3.31 10.07
CA ALA A 58 4.29 -3.89 11.02
C ALA A 58 2.91 -3.24 10.96
N LEU A 59 2.84 -1.91 10.90
CA LEU A 59 1.57 -1.18 10.79
C LEU A 59 0.86 -1.43 9.45
N THR A 60 1.62 -1.53 8.36
CA THR A 60 1.07 -1.88 7.03
C THR A 60 0.54 -3.31 7.01
N ALA A 61 1.29 -4.26 7.58
CA ALA A 61 0.89 -5.66 7.69
C ALA A 61 -0.36 -5.82 8.56
N ALA A 62 -0.43 -5.13 9.71
CA ALA A 62 -1.60 -5.13 10.58
C ALA A 62 -2.85 -4.57 9.86
N THR A 63 -2.67 -3.50 9.07
CA THR A 63 -3.75 -2.95 8.24
C THR A 63 -4.24 -3.99 7.22
N GLY A 64 -3.33 -4.62 6.48
CA GLY A 64 -3.66 -5.66 5.50
C GLY A 64 -4.35 -6.87 6.13
N ALA A 65 -3.81 -7.37 7.23
CA ALA A 65 -4.39 -8.49 7.98
C ALA A 65 -5.79 -8.17 8.49
N GLY A 66 -5.99 -6.98 9.07
CA GLY A 66 -7.30 -6.52 9.52
C GLY A 66 -8.33 -6.49 8.40
N LEU A 67 -7.96 -6.01 7.20
CA LEU A 67 -8.87 -6.00 6.04
C LEU A 67 -9.28 -7.41 5.61
N VAL A 68 -8.33 -8.34 5.55
CA VAL A 68 -8.60 -9.74 5.18
C VAL A 68 -9.48 -10.42 6.22
N LEU A 69 -9.12 -10.31 7.51
CA LEU A 69 -9.85 -10.95 8.62
C LEU A 69 -11.28 -10.44 8.75
N ARG A 70 -11.53 -9.17 8.38
CA ARG A 70 -12.87 -8.57 8.39
C ARG A 70 -13.63 -8.75 7.07
N GLY A 71 -13.05 -9.45 6.09
CA GLY A 71 -13.67 -9.69 4.79
C GLY A 71 -13.78 -8.45 3.89
N TYR A 72 -13.00 -7.40 4.18
CA TYR A 72 -12.97 -6.17 3.37
C TYR A 72 -12.11 -6.29 2.12
N HIS A 73 -11.18 -7.25 2.04
CA HIS A 73 -10.37 -7.47 0.85
C HIS A 73 -9.96 -8.93 0.73
N TRP A 74 -9.77 -9.42 -0.49
CA TRP A 74 -9.09 -10.68 -0.71
C TRP A 74 -7.61 -10.54 -0.32
N PRO A 75 -6.96 -11.61 0.19
CA PRO A 75 -5.51 -11.59 0.44
C PRO A 75 -4.70 -11.11 -0.76
N LEU A 76 -5.15 -11.45 -1.97
CA LEU A 76 -4.51 -11.05 -3.22
C LEU A 76 -4.56 -9.52 -3.46
N ASP A 77 -5.63 -8.84 -3.07
CA ASP A 77 -5.77 -7.38 -3.23
C ASP A 77 -4.74 -6.65 -2.35
N VAL A 78 -4.50 -7.19 -1.16
CA VAL A 78 -3.51 -6.69 -0.19
C VAL A 78 -2.10 -6.96 -0.71
N LEU A 79 -1.78 -8.20 -1.11
CA LEU A 79 -0.46 -8.57 -1.63
C LEU A 79 -0.09 -7.76 -2.88
N ALA A 80 -1.02 -7.59 -3.81
CA ALA A 80 -0.80 -6.77 -5.01
C ALA A 80 -0.41 -5.32 -4.65
N SER A 81 -1.08 -4.75 -3.65
CA SER A 81 -0.76 -3.41 -3.16
C SER A 81 0.62 -3.35 -2.52
N VAL A 82 1.00 -4.37 -1.75
CA VAL A 82 2.34 -4.46 -1.15
C VAL A 82 3.41 -4.48 -2.24
N PHE A 83 3.29 -5.34 -3.25
CA PHE A 83 4.29 -5.42 -4.33
C PHE A 83 4.38 -4.12 -5.14
N LEU A 84 3.23 -3.59 -5.60
CA LEU A 84 3.19 -2.39 -6.42
C LEU A 84 3.75 -1.18 -5.68
N PHE A 85 3.30 -0.93 -4.44
CA PHE A 85 3.69 0.27 -3.71
C PHE A 85 5.02 0.15 -2.97
N SER A 86 5.52 -1.06 -2.71
CA SER A 86 6.92 -1.24 -2.29
C SER A 86 7.89 -0.79 -3.38
N ALA A 87 7.59 -1.07 -4.66
CA ALA A 87 8.40 -0.58 -5.78
C ALA A 87 8.37 0.96 -5.86
N VAL A 88 7.19 1.57 -5.70
CA VAL A 88 7.04 3.05 -5.66
C VAL A 88 7.84 3.66 -4.50
N LEU A 89 7.76 3.06 -3.32
CA LEU A 89 8.50 3.53 -2.15
C LEU A 89 10.02 3.38 -2.33
N LEU A 90 10.47 2.26 -2.91
CA LEU A 90 11.88 2.01 -3.22
C LEU A 90 12.43 3.08 -4.17
N LEU A 91 11.73 3.34 -5.28
CA LEU A 91 12.12 4.37 -6.24
C LEU A 91 12.21 5.75 -5.59
N SER A 92 11.25 6.07 -4.72
CA SER A 92 11.26 7.32 -3.95
C SER A 92 12.48 7.41 -3.03
N SER A 93 12.83 6.32 -2.34
CA SER A 93 14.00 6.28 -1.45
C SER A 93 15.33 6.48 -2.19
N VAL A 94 15.46 5.91 -3.39
CA VAL A 94 16.65 6.09 -4.25
C VAL A 94 16.76 7.56 -4.67
N GLY A 95 15.65 8.17 -5.08
CA GLY A 95 15.60 9.59 -5.41
C GLY A 95 16.01 10.51 -4.26
N MET A 96 15.56 10.20 -3.02
CA MET A 96 15.95 10.95 -1.82
C MET A 96 17.45 10.84 -1.54
N ARG A 97 18.03 9.63 -1.59
CA ARG A 97 19.47 9.41 -1.35
C ARG A 97 20.35 10.19 -2.34
N ARG A 98 19.97 10.26 -3.61
CA ARG A 98 20.69 11.02 -4.65
C ARG A 98 20.70 12.54 -4.42
N ARG A 99 19.75 13.08 -3.66
CA ARG A 99 19.70 14.52 -3.34
C ARG A 99 20.52 14.89 -2.10
N SER A 100 20.93 13.90 -1.32
CA SER A 100 21.63 14.10 -0.04
C SER A 100 23.13 13.83 -0.11
N GLY A 101 23.65 13.41 -1.27
CA GLY A 101 25.08 13.26 -1.55
C GLY A 101 25.48 14.20 -2.67
#